data_AF-A0AA86VRD5-F1
#
_entry.id   AF-A0AA86VRD5-F1
#
_cell.length_a   1.000
_cell.length_b   1.000
_cell.length_c   1.000
_cell.angle_alpha   90.00
_cell.angle_beta   90.00
_cell.angle_gamma   90.00
#
_symmetry.space_group_name_H-M   'P 1'
#
loop_
_entity.id
_entity.type
_entity.pdbx_description
1 polymer ?
#
loop_
_entity_poly.entity_id
_entity_poly.type
_entity_poly.pdbx_seq_one_letter_code
_entity_poly.pdbx_strand_id
1 'polypeptide(L)'
;MDWEFQTDGLIRAKVGLSGTLMVKGTTYENMDQVPDKEYLHGTLLSENIIGVIHDHFITYYLDMDVDGSENSFVKVNLKKQESSPGESPRKSYLKAVKKVAKTEKDAQIRLQLYDPSEFHVVNPLKKTRAGNPVGYKLVPGATAASLLDPEDPPQKRAAFTNNQIWVTPYNKTEQWAGGLFVYQSKGDDTLQLWSNRDRPIENKDIVLWYTIGFHHIPCQEDYPIMPTVSSSFDLKPVNFFDRNPILRVPPNFEDDLPEDVSKVRFMHRQVPLNGNAEGFYKIPLERFVKD
;
A
#
# COMPACT_ATOMS: atom_id res chain seq x y z
N MET A 1 11.37 3.56 8.01
CA MET A 1 10.26 3.95 7.11
C MET A 1 10.93 4.25 5.81
N ASP A 2 10.68 3.42 4.81
CA ASP A 2 11.51 3.38 3.62
C ASP A 2 10.62 3.60 2.40
N TRP A 3 11.12 4.38 1.45
CA TRP A 3 10.54 4.55 0.13
C TRP A 3 11.56 4.05 -0.89
N GLU A 4 11.20 3.01 -1.63
CA GLU A 4 12.01 2.40 -2.66
C GLU A 4 11.40 2.73 -4.03
N PHE A 5 12.22 3.28 -4.94
CA PHE A 5 11.83 3.63 -6.29
C PHE A 5 12.58 2.73 -7.27
N GLN A 6 11.85 1.97 -8.08
CA GLN A 6 12.40 1.02 -9.03
C GLN A 6 12.36 1.56 -10.46
N THR A 7 13.30 1.10 -11.29
CA THR A 7 13.43 1.53 -12.70
C THR A 7 12.25 1.10 -13.57
N ASP A 8 11.46 0.11 -13.12
CA ASP A 8 10.22 -0.30 -13.78
C ASP A 8 9.01 0.58 -13.43
N GLY A 9 9.23 1.60 -12.59
CA GLY A 9 8.22 2.55 -12.13
C GLY A 9 7.49 2.12 -10.86
N LEU A 10 7.81 0.96 -10.27
CA LEU A 10 7.26 0.55 -8.98
C LEU A 10 7.79 1.46 -7.86
N ILE A 11 6.88 1.91 -7.00
CA ILE A 11 7.21 2.63 -5.77
C ILE A 11 6.77 1.76 -4.61
N ARG A 12 7.68 1.37 -3.72
CA ARG A 12 7.38 0.57 -2.53
C ARG A 12 7.57 1.40 -1.28
N ALA A 13 6.55 1.45 -0.44
CA ALA A 13 6.64 2.00 0.90
C ALA A 13 6.71 0.86 1.91
N LYS A 14 7.70 0.90 2.80
CA LYS A 14 7.92 -0.11 3.85
C LYS A 14 7.95 0.53 5.23
N VAL A 15 7.30 -0.13 6.18
CA VAL A 15 7.38 0.18 7.61
C VAL A 15 7.98 -1.02 8.34
N GLY A 16 8.91 -0.76 9.25
CA GLY A 16 9.49 -1.74 10.17
C GLY A 16 9.24 -1.31 11.61
N LEU A 17 8.83 -2.24 12.45
CA LEU A 17 8.61 -2.07 13.89
C LEU A 17 9.66 -2.89 14.64
N SER A 18 10.31 -2.26 15.62
CA SER A 18 11.31 -2.86 16.52
C SER A 18 11.26 -2.07 17.83
N GLY A 19 12.28 -2.17 18.69
CA GLY A 19 12.36 -1.46 19.96
C GLY A 19 11.93 -2.33 21.14
N THR A 20 11.56 -1.69 22.25
CA THR A 20 11.22 -2.37 23.50
C THR A 20 9.70 -2.45 23.67
N LEU A 21 9.23 -3.57 24.21
CA LEU A 21 7.81 -3.79 24.46
C LEU A 21 7.25 -2.89 25.57
N MET A 22 5.96 -2.57 25.46
CA MET A 22 5.19 -2.07 26.59
C MET A 22 4.90 -3.23 27.53
N VAL A 23 5.37 -3.12 28.77
CA VAL A 23 5.27 -4.19 29.77
C VAL A 23 4.34 -3.81 30.93
N LYS A 24 3.61 -4.80 31.42
CA LYS A 24 2.84 -4.76 32.66
C LYS A 24 3.54 -5.64 33.70
N GLY A 25 3.83 -5.07 34.87
CA GLY A 25 4.38 -5.82 36.00
C GLY A 25 3.36 -6.82 36.58
N THR A 26 3.83 -7.97 37.03
CA THR A 26 3.03 -8.99 37.73
C THR A 26 3.84 -9.67 38.83
N THR A 27 3.16 -10.31 39.78
CA THR A 27 3.81 -11.17 40.79
C THR A 27 4.17 -12.55 40.25
N TYR A 28 3.70 -12.93 39.06
CA TYR A 28 4.00 -14.23 38.46
C TYR A 28 5.43 -14.30 37.91
N GLU A 29 6.13 -15.37 38.28
CA GLU A 29 7.46 -15.73 37.78
C GLU A 29 7.36 -16.81 36.69
N ASN A 30 6.28 -17.61 36.70
CA ASN A 30 6.05 -18.70 35.77
C ASN A 30 4.55 -18.85 35.44
N MET A 31 4.23 -19.40 34.27
CA MET A 31 2.85 -19.71 33.86
C MET A 31 2.15 -20.69 34.81
N ASP A 32 2.87 -21.58 35.50
CA ASP A 32 2.32 -22.50 36.50
C ASP A 32 1.70 -21.77 37.72
N GLN A 33 2.07 -20.50 37.93
CA GLN A 33 1.53 -19.66 39.01
C GLN A 33 0.26 -18.92 38.58
N VAL A 34 -0.04 -18.89 37.27
CA VAL A 34 -1.20 -18.18 36.71
C VAL A 34 -2.46 -19.04 36.92
N PRO A 35 -3.50 -18.53 37.60
CA PRO A 35 -4.73 -19.28 37.80
C PRO A 35 -5.40 -19.66 36.46
N ASP A 36 -5.97 -20.86 36.34
CA ASP A 36 -6.56 -21.45 35.11
C ASP A 36 -7.61 -20.60 34.38
N LYS A 37 -8.08 -19.51 34.97
CA LYS A 37 -9.10 -18.60 34.40
C LYS A 37 -8.64 -17.15 34.28
N GLU A 38 -7.41 -16.86 34.68
CA GLU A 38 -6.89 -15.50 34.59
C GLU A 38 -6.40 -15.22 33.17
N TYR A 39 -6.96 -14.18 32.56
CA TYR A 39 -6.48 -13.68 31.29
C TYR A 39 -5.52 -12.52 31.54
N LEU A 40 -4.26 -12.72 31.17
CA LEU A 40 -3.20 -11.74 31.42
C LEU A 40 -3.28 -10.50 30.51
N HIS A 41 -4.17 -10.51 29.50
CA HIS A 41 -4.23 -9.52 28.43
C HIS A 41 -2.91 -9.39 27.66
N GLY A 42 -2.17 -10.50 27.59
CA GLY A 42 -0.78 -10.53 27.17
C GLY A 42 -0.13 -11.89 27.36
N THR A 43 1.15 -11.95 27.02
CA THR A 43 2.03 -13.11 27.23
C THR A 43 2.95 -12.83 28.41
N LEU A 44 3.15 -13.78 29.33
CA LEU A 44 4.21 -13.70 30.33
C LEU A 44 5.56 -13.93 29.62
N LEU A 45 6.37 -12.88 29.47
CA LEU A 45 7.59 -12.89 28.65
C LEU A 45 8.82 -13.32 29.44
N SER A 46 8.85 -12.92 30.70
CA SER A 46 9.91 -13.17 31.67
C SER A 46 9.30 -13.12 33.07
N GLU A 47 10.10 -13.43 34.08
CA GLU A 47 9.70 -13.29 35.48
C GLU A 47 9.15 -11.87 35.71
N ASN A 48 7.94 -11.79 36.26
CA ASN A 48 7.23 -10.57 36.61
C ASN A 48 6.83 -9.65 35.44
N ILE A 49 6.97 -10.09 34.18
CA ILE A 49 6.82 -9.22 33.01
C ILE A 49 5.80 -9.79 32.01
N ILE A 50 4.68 -9.08 31.83
CA ILE A 50 3.68 -9.37 30.82
C ILE A 50 3.82 -8.40 29.65
N GLY A 51 3.95 -8.91 28.43
CA GLY A 51 3.82 -8.13 27.20
C GLY A 51 2.35 -7.96 26.84
N VAL A 52 1.86 -6.73 26.86
CA VAL A 52 0.44 -6.43 26.65
C VAL A 52 0.09 -6.54 25.16
N ILE A 53 -1.03 -7.20 24.82
CA ILE A 53 -1.53 -7.26 23.44
C ILE A 53 -1.91 -5.85 22.97
N HIS A 54 -1.48 -5.50 21.76
CA HIS A 54 -1.75 -4.18 21.19
C HIS A 54 -1.70 -4.20 19.66
N ASP A 55 -2.17 -3.11 19.06
CA ASP A 55 -2.15 -2.92 17.61
C ASP A 55 -1.22 -1.77 17.22
N HIS A 56 -0.70 -1.84 15.99
CA HIS A 56 -0.03 -0.73 15.33
C HIS A 56 -0.76 -0.41 14.03
N PHE A 57 -1.26 0.83 13.87
CA PHE A 57 -1.87 1.30 12.63
C PHE A 57 -1.13 2.53 12.10
N ILE A 58 -0.77 2.49 10.82
CA ILE A 58 -0.03 3.54 10.11
C ILE A 58 -0.81 3.90 8.85
N THR A 59 -1.20 5.17 8.73
CA THR A 59 -1.94 5.67 7.56
C THR A 59 -1.05 6.57 6.71
N TYR A 60 -0.97 6.26 5.42
CA TYR A 60 -0.24 7.01 4.41
C TYR A 60 -1.18 7.98 3.71
N TYR A 61 -0.74 9.23 3.58
CA TYR A 61 -1.33 10.25 2.71
C TYR A 61 -0.62 10.18 1.36
N LEU A 62 -1.35 9.84 0.30
CA LEU A 62 -0.83 9.74 -1.06
C LEU A 62 -1.61 10.70 -1.94
N ASP A 63 -1.03 11.87 -2.19
CA ASP A 63 -1.59 12.87 -3.13
C ASP A 63 -1.31 12.39 -4.56
N MET A 64 -2.35 11.99 -5.29
CA MET A 64 -2.18 11.21 -6.51
C MET A 64 -2.39 12.07 -7.76
N ASP A 65 -1.27 12.41 -8.42
CA ASP A 65 -1.24 13.10 -9.72
C ASP A 65 -0.74 12.18 -10.83
N VAL A 66 -1.54 11.18 -11.22
CA VAL A 66 -1.21 10.29 -12.34
C VAL A 66 -1.32 11.06 -13.66
N ASP A 67 -0.19 11.47 -14.23
CA ASP A 67 -0.11 12.20 -15.51
C ASP A 67 -1.02 13.46 -15.55
N GLY A 68 -1.11 14.15 -14.41
CA GLY A 68 -2.00 15.29 -14.14
C GLY A 68 -2.92 15.03 -12.94
N SER A 69 -3.59 16.09 -12.47
CA SER A 69 -4.43 16.05 -11.27
C SER A 69 -5.84 15.53 -11.52
N GLU A 70 -6.32 15.46 -12.76
CA GLU A 70 -7.66 14.95 -13.07
C GLU A 70 -7.67 13.42 -13.03
N ASN A 71 -7.85 12.87 -11.85
CA ASN A 71 -7.76 11.44 -11.59
C ASN A 71 -9.10 10.85 -11.14
N SER A 72 -9.22 9.53 -11.26
CA SER A 72 -10.37 8.75 -10.78
C SER A 72 -9.89 7.50 -10.08
N PHE A 73 -10.55 7.16 -8.97
CA PHE A 73 -10.37 5.87 -8.31
C PHE A 73 -11.25 4.79 -8.94
N VAL A 74 -10.67 3.65 -9.28
CA VAL A 74 -11.36 2.53 -9.91
C VAL A 74 -11.14 1.26 -9.09
N LYS A 75 -12.24 0.71 -8.57
CA LYS A 75 -12.26 -0.62 -7.96
C LYS A 75 -12.47 -1.65 -9.07
N VAL A 76 -11.49 -2.53 -9.26
CA VAL A 76 -11.56 -3.62 -10.24
C VAL A 76 -11.86 -4.91 -9.51
N ASN A 77 -13.15 -5.21 -9.34
CA ASN A 77 -13.60 -6.44 -8.67
C ASN A 77 -13.31 -7.68 -9.52
N LEU A 78 -12.66 -8.67 -8.94
CA LEU A 78 -12.53 -9.99 -9.53
C LEU A 78 -13.72 -10.85 -9.11
N LYS A 79 -14.48 -11.35 -10.08
CA LYS A 79 -15.67 -12.17 -9.86
C LYS A 79 -15.53 -13.50 -10.58
N LYS A 80 -16.12 -14.53 -9.98
CA LYS A 80 -16.41 -15.79 -10.67
C LYS A 80 -17.61 -15.57 -11.57
N GLN A 81 -17.48 -15.87 -12.85
CA GLN A 81 -18.59 -15.96 -13.78
C GLN A 81 -18.84 -17.44 -14.10
N GLU A 82 -20.05 -17.91 -13.82
CA GLU A 82 -20.48 -19.26 -14.15
C GLU A 82 -20.75 -19.37 -15.65
N SER A 83 -20.43 -20.53 -16.22
CA SER A 83 -20.75 -20.86 -17.61
C SER A 83 -22.21 -21.30 -17.71
N SER A 84 -22.87 -20.96 -18.81
CA SER A 84 -24.20 -21.50 -19.10
C SER A 84 -24.11 -22.97 -19.53
N PRO A 85 -25.16 -23.80 -19.31
CA PRO A 85 -25.17 -25.17 -19.82
C PRO A 85 -24.91 -25.23 -21.33
N GLY A 86 -23.92 -26.02 -21.74
CA GLY A 86 -23.55 -26.20 -23.15
C GLY A 86 -22.61 -25.13 -23.73
N GLU A 87 -22.33 -24.04 -23.01
CA GLU A 87 -21.43 -22.97 -23.48
C GLU A 87 -19.95 -23.40 -23.44
N SER A 88 -19.56 -24.14 -22.40
CA SER A 88 -18.19 -24.56 -22.18
C SER A 88 -18.13 -25.85 -21.34
N PRO A 89 -17.12 -26.73 -21.55
CA PRO A 89 -16.84 -27.81 -20.60
C PRO A 89 -16.36 -27.29 -19.24
N ARG A 90 -15.88 -26.04 -19.17
CA ARG A 90 -15.53 -25.36 -17.92
C ARG A 90 -16.80 -24.88 -17.22
N LYS A 91 -16.87 -25.10 -15.91
CA LYS A 91 -17.99 -24.62 -15.08
C LYS A 91 -17.98 -23.10 -14.85
N SER A 92 -16.80 -22.48 -14.84
CA SER A 92 -16.66 -21.04 -14.59
C SER A 92 -15.31 -20.47 -15.03
N TYR A 93 -15.24 -19.14 -15.02
CA TYR A 93 -14.10 -18.31 -15.36
C TYR A 93 -13.99 -17.07 -14.46
N LEU A 94 -12.85 -16.38 -14.56
CA LEU A 94 -12.61 -15.11 -13.88
C LEU A 94 -13.08 -13.95 -14.75
N LYS A 95 -13.75 -12.98 -14.13
CA LYS A 95 -14.21 -11.75 -14.76
C LYS A 95 -13.75 -10.56 -13.92
N ALA A 96 -13.17 -9.56 -14.58
CA ALA A 96 -12.91 -8.25 -13.97
C ALA A 96 -14.12 -7.32 -14.21
N VAL A 97 -14.64 -6.74 -13.14
CA VAL A 97 -15.71 -5.73 -13.18
C VAL A 97 -15.16 -4.42 -12.65
N LYS A 98 -14.97 -3.44 -13.54
CA LYS A 98 -14.46 -2.11 -13.19
C LYS A 98 -15.60 -1.22 -12.71
N LYS A 99 -15.43 -0.57 -11.56
CA LYS A 99 -16.34 0.44 -11.03
C LYS A 99 -15.55 1.69 -10.68
N VAL A 100 -15.90 2.81 -11.31
CA VAL A 100 -15.35 4.12 -10.95
C VAL A 100 -16.09 4.59 -9.69
N ALA A 101 -15.34 4.95 -8.66
CA ALA A 101 -15.90 5.56 -7.46
C ALA A 101 -16.28 7.01 -7.77
N LYS A 102 -17.53 7.38 -7.54
CA LYS A 102 -18.05 8.72 -7.89
C LYS A 102 -17.91 9.68 -6.73
N THR A 103 -18.09 9.19 -5.51
CA THR A 103 -17.99 9.97 -4.28
C THR A 103 -17.11 9.28 -3.24
N GLU A 104 -16.76 10.00 -2.17
CA GLU A 104 -15.91 9.48 -1.08
C GLU A 104 -16.45 8.17 -0.47
N LYS A 105 -17.79 8.00 -0.35
CA LYS A 105 -18.38 6.76 0.18
C LYS A 105 -18.14 5.54 -0.71
N ASP A 106 -18.09 5.71 -2.02
CA ASP A 106 -17.78 4.62 -2.96
C ASP A 106 -16.33 4.10 -2.77
N ALA A 107 -15.47 4.90 -2.15
CA ALA A 107 -14.04 4.64 -1.98
C ALA A 107 -13.63 4.34 -0.53
N GLN A 108 -14.59 4.06 0.36
CA GLN A 108 -14.32 3.50 1.70
C GLN A 108 -14.18 1.98 1.61
N ILE A 109 -12.94 1.48 1.52
CA ILE A 109 -12.70 0.06 1.23
C ILE A 109 -12.20 -0.69 2.47
N ARG A 110 -12.95 -1.73 2.82
CA ARG A 110 -12.49 -2.84 3.65
C ARG A 110 -11.97 -3.97 2.77
N LEU A 111 -10.70 -4.35 2.94
CA LEU A 111 -10.11 -5.44 2.17
C LEU A 111 -10.76 -6.77 2.53
N GLN A 112 -11.04 -7.61 1.53
CA GLN A 112 -11.72 -8.88 1.70
C GLN A 112 -11.03 -9.98 0.88
N LEU A 113 -10.67 -11.08 1.54
CA LEU A 113 -10.04 -12.23 0.88
C LEU A 113 -10.97 -12.90 -0.14
N TYR A 114 -12.27 -13.02 0.18
CA TYR A 114 -13.28 -13.69 -0.65
C TYR A 114 -14.09 -12.73 -1.56
N ASP A 115 -13.78 -11.43 -1.55
CA ASP A 115 -14.25 -10.46 -2.55
C ASP A 115 -13.05 -9.64 -3.09
N PRO A 116 -12.09 -10.29 -3.77
CA PRO A 116 -10.84 -9.65 -4.16
C PRO A 116 -11.06 -8.56 -5.21
N SER A 117 -10.29 -7.48 -5.09
CA SER A 117 -10.31 -6.36 -6.03
C SER A 117 -8.91 -5.79 -6.20
N GLU A 118 -8.62 -5.22 -7.38
CA GLU A 118 -7.51 -4.28 -7.54
C GLU A 118 -8.02 -2.84 -7.34
N PHE A 119 -7.13 -1.95 -6.92
CA PHE A 119 -7.44 -0.55 -6.59
C PHE A 119 -6.58 0.37 -7.44
N HIS A 120 -7.17 0.96 -8.47
CA HIS A 120 -6.43 1.77 -9.45
C HIS A 120 -6.74 3.25 -9.23
N VAL A 121 -5.73 4.09 -9.34
CA VAL A 121 -5.88 5.52 -9.59
C VAL A 121 -5.47 5.74 -11.04
N VAL A 122 -6.38 6.28 -11.84
CA VAL A 122 -6.20 6.45 -13.28
C VAL A 122 -6.48 7.88 -13.70
N ASN A 123 -5.82 8.31 -14.76
CA ASN A 123 -6.20 9.52 -15.48
C ASN A 123 -7.09 9.13 -16.67
N PRO A 124 -8.40 9.45 -16.65
CA PRO A 124 -9.31 9.05 -17.71
C PRO A 124 -9.08 9.84 -19.02
N LEU A 125 -8.38 10.98 -18.97
CA LEU A 125 -8.10 11.87 -20.10
C LEU A 125 -6.83 11.48 -20.87
N LYS A 126 -5.97 10.66 -20.25
CA LYS A 126 -4.69 10.22 -20.81
C LYS A 126 -4.74 8.73 -21.11
N LYS A 127 -4.47 8.35 -22.35
CA LYS A 127 -4.57 6.97 -22.82
C LYS A 127 -3.29 6.54 -23.51
N THR A 128 -2.91 5.28 -23.26
CA THR A 128 -1.89 4.58 -24.05
C THR A 128 -2.33 4.41 -25.50
N ARG A 129 -1.40 4.02 -26.37
CA ARG A 129 -1.70 3.69 -27.77
C ARG A 129 -2.80 2.63 -27.94
N ALA A 130 -2.92 1.70 -26.98
CA ALA A 130 -3.96 0.67 -26.98
C ALA A 130 -5.34 1.18 -26.51
N GLY A 131 -5.43 2.43 -26.07
CA GLY A 131 -6.67 3.06 -25.59
C GLY A 131 -6.97 2.84 -24.10
N ASN A 132 -6.08 2.20 -23.35
CA ASN A 132 -6.24 2.06 -21.89
C ASN A 132 -5.88 3.39 -21.20
N PRO A 133 -6.67 3.84 -20.19
CA PRO A 133 -6.28 4.97 -19.38
C PRO A 133 -4.99 4.67 -18.62
N VAL A 134 -4.11 5.66 -18.51
CA VAL A 134 -2.86 5.55 -17.74
C VAL A 134 -3.19 5.51 -16.25
N GLY A 135 -2.44 4.72 -15.47
CA GLY A 135 -2.78 4.48 -14.09
C GLY A 135 -1.63 3.96 -13.24
N TYR A 136 -1.79 4.11 -11.94
CA TYR A 136 -1.08 3.35 -10.91
C TYR A 136 -2.09 2.55 -10.10
N LYS A 137 -1.69 1.38 -9.62
CA LYS A 137 -2.50 0.58 -8.69
C LYS A 137 -1.81 0.46 -7.35
N LEU A 138 -2.60 0.63 -6.29
CA LEU A 138 -2.23 0.22 -4.95
C LEU A 138 -2.27 -1.31 -4.88
N VAL A 139 -1.16 -1.90 -4.46
CA VAL A 139 -1.01 -3.33 -4.17
C VAL A 139 -0.82 -3.46 -2.66
N PRO A 140 -1.89 -3.76 -1.90
CA PRO A 140 -1.80 -3.96 -0.46
C PRO A 140 -0.90 -5.16 -0.11
N GLY A 141 -0.02 -5.00 0.88
CA GLY A 141 0.63 -6.12 1.55
C GLY A 141 -0.22 -6.72 2.67
N ALA A 142 0.40 -7.55 3.51
CA ALA A 142 -0.24 -8.06 4.72
C ALA A 142 -0.58 -6.91 5.67
N THR A 143 -1.82 -6.88 6.16
CA THR A 143 -2.36 -5.79 6.99
C THR A 143 -3.44 -6.31 7.93
N ALA A 144 -3.95 -5.45 8.80
CA ALA A 144 -4.97 -5.74 9.79
C ALA A 144 -6.15 -4.75 9.69
N ALA A 145 -7.26 -5.09 10.36
CA ALA A 145 -8.39 -4.20 10.58
C ALA A 145 -8.51 -3.93 12.07
N SER A 146 -8.94 -2.74 12.49
CA SER A 146 -9.20 -2.51 13.92
C SER A 146 -10.31 -3.45 14.41
N LEU A 147 -10.12 -4.03 15.59
CA LEU A 147 -11.09 -4.89 16.26
C LEU A 147 -11.84 -4.17 17.39
N LEU A 148 -11.52 -2.90 17.65
CA LEU A 148 -12.19 -2.11 18.67
C LEU A 148 -13.64 -1.81 18.27
N ASP A 149 -14.50 -1.68 19.27
CA ASP A 149 -15.88 -1.23 19.06
C ASP A 149 -15.86 0.18 18.45
N PRO A 150 -16.61 0.46 17.36
CA PRO A 150 -16.68 1.79 16.76
C PRO A 150 -17.10 2.90 17.74
N GLU A 151 -17.81 2.55 18.81
CA GLU A 151 -18.27 3.50 19.82
C GLU A 151 -17.22 3.78 20.92
N ASP A 152 -16.14 2.99 20.98
CA ASP A 152 -15.06 3.13 21.97
C ASP A 152 -14.28 4.45 21.75
N PRO A 153 -13.97 5.24 22.80
CA PRO A 153 -13.24 6.49 22.64
C PRO A 153 -11.93 6.42 21.81
N PRO A 154 -11.02 5.43 22.00
CA PRO A 154 -9.86 5.31 21.12
C PRO A 154 -10.25 5.07 19.66
N GLN A 155 -11.27 4.25 19.37
CA GLN A 155 -11.69 3.98 18.00
C GLN A 155 -12.34 5.20 17.33
N LYS A 156 -13.13 5.99 18.07
CA LYS A 156 -13.64 7.28 17.57
C LYS A 156 -12.53 8.25 17.20
N ARG A 157 -11.49 8.33 18.04
CA ARG A 157 -10.32 9.20 17.81
C ARG A 157 -9.45 8.71 16.67
N ALA A 158 -9.40 7.40 16.43
CA ALA A 158 -8.62 6.75 15.39
C ALA A 158 -9.50 6.22 14.23
N ALA A 159 -10.66 6.85 13.96
CA ALA A 159 -11.65 6.35 13.01
C ALA A 159 -11.12 6.20 11.56
N PHE A 160 -9.97 6.79 11.24
CA PHE A 160 -9.24 6.54 10.00
C PHE A 160 -8.81 5.07 9.80
N THR A 161 -8.84 4.23 10.85
CA THR A 161 -8.57 2.78 10.79
C THR A 161 -9.82 1.95 10.47
N ASN A 162 -11.01 2.56 10.36
CA ASN A 162 -12.27 1.85 10.06
C ASN A 162 -12.31 1.20 8.66
N ASN A 163 -11.43 1.64 7.77
CA ASN A 163 -11.22 1.12 6.42
C ASN A 163 -9.71 1.11 6.11
N GLN A 164 -9.27 0.18 5.26
CA GLN A 164 -7.88 0.14 4.80
C GLN A 164 -7.60 1.18 3.73
N ILE A 165 -8.59 1.50 2.89
CA ILE A 165 -8.45 2.50 1.82
C ILE A 165 -9.56 3.54 1.96
N TRP A 166 -9.18 4.81 1.79
CA TRP A 166 -10.09 5.94 1.61
C TRP A 166 -9.63 6.74 0.41
N VAL A 167 -10.56 7.39 -0.29
CA VAL A 167 -10.24 8.41 -1.28
C VAL A 167 -11.07 9.65 -1.01
N THR A 168 -10.41 10.80 -0.93
CA THR A 168 -11.02 12.10 -0.71
C THR A 168 -10.61 13.04 -1.85
N PRO A 169 -11.40 14.05 -2.22
CA PRO A 169 -10.88 15.13 -3.05
C PRO A 169 -9.75 15.83 -2.30
N TYR A 170 -8.76 16.35 -3.03
CA TYR A 170 -7.70 17.13 -2.44
C TYR A 170 -8.26 18.34 -1.67
N ASN A 171 -7.75 18.53 -0.46
CA ASN A 171 -7.97 19.72 0.33
C ASN A 171 -6.71 20.04 1.12
N LYS A 172 -6.18 21.25 0.90
CA LYS A 172 -4.97 21.75 1.55
C LYS A 172 -5.01 21.67 3.09
N THR A 173 -6.17 21.72 3.73
CA THR A 173 -6.29 21.64 5.20
C THR A 173 -6.46 20.22 5.74
N GLU A 174 -6.75 19.23 4.89
CA GLU A 174 -7.02 17.84 5.29
C GLU A 174 -5.73 17.00 5.20
N GLN A 175 -4.84 17.17 6.18
CA GLN A 175 -3.49 16.57 6.17
C GLN A 175 -3.31 15.42 7.17
N TRP A 176 -4.01 15.47 8.29
CA TRP A 176 -3.79 14.57 9.43
C TRP A 176 -5.00 13.68 9.65
N ALA A 177 -4.91 12.38 9.37
CA ALA A 177 -6.08 11.49 9.38
C ALA A 177 -6.83 11.42 10.74
N GLY A 178 -6.13 11.69 11.85
CA GLY A 178 -6.72 11.80 13.20
C GLY A 178 -7.15 13.21 13.62
N GLY A 179 -6.99 14.20 12.74
CA GLY A 179 -7.26 15.62 12.97
C GLY A 179 -6.04 16.44 13.34
N LEU A 180 -6.18 17.77 13.29
CA LEU A 180 -5.08 18.71 13.58
C LEU A 180 -4.60 18.63 15.04
N PHE A 181 -5.53 18.47 15.98
CA PHE A 181 -5.24 18.42 17.41
C PHE A 181 -5.68 17.07 18.00
N VAL A 182 -4.75 16.12 18.06
CA VAL A 182 -5.05 14.72 18.45
C VAL A 182 -5.01 14.49 19.96
N TYR A 183 -4.20 15.25 20.72
CA TYR A 183 -4.09 15.08 22.17
C TYR A 183 -5.44 15.38 22.83
N GLN A 184 -5.98 14.39 23.57
CA GLN A 184 -7.32 14.45 24.17
C GLN A 184 -8.48 14.79 23.20
N SER A 185 -8.29 14.53 21.90
CA SER A 185 -9.33 14.75 20.88
C SER A 185 -10.59 13.95 21.17
N LYS A 186 -11.73 14.41 20.63
CA LYS A 186 -13.01 13.70 20.72
C LYS A 186 -13.36 12.92 19.45
N GLY A 187 -12.47 12.91 18.46
CA GLY A 187 -12.70 12.27 17.16
C GLY A 187 -13.57 13.11 16.22
N ASP A 188 -13.66 14.42 16.45
CA ASP A 188 -14.50 15.41 15.75
C ASP A 188 -13.85 16.05 14.51
N ASP A 189 -12.60 15.69 14.19
CA ASP A 189 -11.86 16.15 13.00
C ASP A 189 -11.09 15.00 12.33
N THR A 190 -11.72 13.84 12.14
CA THR A 190 -11.03 12.66 11.56
C THR A 190 -11.30 12.51 10.07
N LEU A 191 -10.47 11.72 9.38
CA LEU A 191 -10.66 11.29 7.99
C LEU A 191 -12.05 10.69 7.75
N GLN A 192 -12.58 9.94 8.72
CA GLN A 192 -13.96 9.42 8.65
C GLN A 192 -14.98 10.55 8.51
N LEU A 193 -14.84 11.63 9.29
CA LEU A 193 -15.77 12.76 9.25
C LEU A 193 -15.62 13.58 7.97
N TRP A 194 -14.39 13.74 7.47
CA TRP A 194 -14.17 14.38 6.18
C TRP A 194 -14.80 13.57 5.04
N SER A 195 -14.58 12.26 5.02
CA SER A 195 -15.14 11.34 4.01
C SER A 195 -16.67 11.23 4.09
N ASN A 196 -17.27 11.42 5.26
CA ASN A 196 -18.73 11.45 5.43
C ASN A 196 -19.42 12.63 4.74
N ARG A 197 -18.66 13.64 4.30
CA ARG A 197 -19.16 14.75 3.46
C ARG A 197 -19.55 14.28 2.05
N ASP A 198 -19.08 13.09 1.65
CA ASP A 198 -19.49 12.38 0.43
C ASP A 198 -19.29 13.21 -0.85
N ARG A 199 -18.17 13.92 -0.91
CA ARG A 199 -17.84 14.83 -2.00
C ARG A 199 -17.57 14.04 -3.29
N PRO A 200 -17.78 14.64 -4.48
CA PRO A 200 -17.39 14.03 -5.74
C PRO A 200 -15.87 13.83 -5.86
N ILE A 201 -15.45 12.67 -6.36
CA ILE A 201 -14.03 12.30 -6.55
C ILE A 201 -13.70 11.80 -7.97
N GLU A 202 -14.68 11.64 -8.85
CA GLU A 202 -14.45 11.21 -10.24
C GLU A 202 -13.90 12.37 -11.09
N ASN A 203 -12.76 12.14 -11.75
CA ASN A 203 -12.06 13.10 -12.62
C ASN A 203 -11.73 14.41 -11.87
N LYS A 204 -11.09 14.25 -10.71
CA LYS A 204 -10.71 15.32 -9.77
C LYS A 204 -9.30 15.08 -9.24
N ASP A 205 -8.74 16.14 -8.67
CA ASP A 205 -7.60 16.05 -7.78
C ASP A 205 -8.01 15.29 -6.51
N ILE A 206 -7.35 14.15 -6.26
CA ILE A 206 -7.73 13.19 -5.23
C ILE A 206 -6.53 12.71 -4.42
N VAL A 207 -6.80 12.48 -3.13
CA VAL A 207 -5.86 11.88 -2.20
C VAL A 207 -6.32 10.46 -1.89
N LEU A 208 -5.40 9.51 -2.05
CA LEU A 208 -5.54 8.13 -1.60
C LEU A 208 -4.95 8.00 -0.20
N TRP A 209 -5.76 7.53 0.76
CA TRP A 209 -5.30 7.23 2.11
C TRP A 209 -5.24 5.71 2.28
N TYR A 210 -4.09 5.18 2.68
CA TYR A 210 -3.89 3.75 2.87
C TYR A 210 -3.39 3.42 4.28
N THR A 211 -4.09 2.55 4.99
CA THR A 211 -3.76 2.13 6.36
C THR A 211 -3.17 0.72 6.38
N ILE A 212 -1.94 0.61 6.90
CA ILE A 212 -1.31 -0.65 7.29
C ILE A 212 -1.60 -0.91 8.77
N GLY A 213 -1.96 -2.14 9.12
CA GLY A 213 -2.19 -2.57 10.50
C GLY A 213 -1.38 -3.80 10.89
N PHE A 214 -1.05 -3.91 12.17
CA PHE A 214 -0.43 -5.07 12.80
C PHE A 214 -1.20 -5.39 14.09
N HIS A 215 -1.64 -6.64 14.23
CA HIS A 215 -2.05 -7.18 15.53
C HIS A 215 -0.82 -7.81 16.19
N HIS A 216 -0.46 -7.36 17.39
CA HIS A 216 0.73 -7.83 18.07
C HIS A 216 0.36 -8.54 19.37
N ILE A 217 0.60 -9.85 19.38
CA ILE A 217 0.59 -10.70 20.57
C ILE A 217 2.07 -10.94 20.91
N PRO A 218 2.66 -10.21 21.88
CA PRO A 218 4.10 -10.30 22.12
C PRO A 218 4.54 -11.71 22.49
N CYS A 219 5.73 -12.12 22.05
CA CYS A 219 6.35 -13.39 22.42
C CYS A 219 7.73 -13.19 23.05
N GLN A 220 8.34 -14.27 23.56
CA GLN A 220 9.58 -14.17 24.34
C GLN A 220 10.76 -13.64 23.51
N GLU A 221 10.81 -13.95 22.21
CA GLU A 221 11.81 -13.45 21.27
C GLU A 221 11.75 -11.93 21.08
N ASP A 222 10.62 -11.29 21.44
CA ASP A 222 10.45 -9.85 21.36
C ASP A 222 11.06 -9.10 22.57
N TYR A 223 11.50 -9.82 23.60
CA TYR A 223 12.02 -9.27 24.86
C TYR A 223 13.51 -9.58 25.05
N PRO A 224 14.36 -8.64 25.51
CA PRO A 224 14.03 -7.25 25.90
C PRO A 224 13.98 -6.25 24.74
N ILE A 225 14.40 -6.66 23.55
CA ILE A 225 14.37 -5.86 22.32
C ILE A 225 13.81 -6.72 21.20
N MET A 226 12.78 -6.20 20.55
CA MET A 226 12.04 -6.88 19.50
C MET A 226 12.81 -6.89 18.18
N PRO A 227 13.03 -8.05 17.55
CA PRO A 227 13.50 -8.14 16.17
C PRO A 227 12.56 -7.36 15.23
N THR A 228 13.09 -6.83 14.13
CA THR A 228 12.25 -6.01 13.25
C THR A 228 11.19 -6.84 12.53
N VAL A 229 9.92 -6.50 12.75
CA VAL A 229 8.79 -6.97 11.94
C VAL A 229 8.45 -5.90 10.92
N SER A 230 8.23 -6.25 9.66
CA SER A 230 7.96 -5.27 8.61
C SER A 230 6.77 -5.62 7.72
N SER A 231 6.08 -4.60 7.24
CA SER A 231 5.09 -4.71 6.15
C SER A 231 5.32 -3.61 5.12
N SER A 232 4.76 -3.78 3.93
CA SER A 232 4.90 -2.86 2.82
C SER A 232 3.67 -2.85 1.92
N PHE A 233 3.58 -1.85 1.06
CA PHE A 233 2.68 -1.86 -0.10
C PHE A 233 3.41 -1.27 -1.30
N ASP A 234 2.89 -1.58 -2.48
CA ASP A 234 3.44 -1.07 -3.74
C ASP A 234 2.42 -0.16 -4.43
N LEU A 235 2.90 0.94 -5.00
CA LEU A 235 2.24 1.65 -6.08
C LEU A 235 2.88 1.15 -7.38
N LYS A 236 2.11 0.40 -8.15
CA LYS A 236 2.59 -0.25 -9.38
C LYS A 236 1.97 0.39 -10.62
N PRO A 237 2.75 0.74 -11.66
CA PRO A 237 2.18 1.21 -12.91
C PRO A 237 1.21 0.19 -13.51
N VAL A 238 0.04 0.65 -13.97
CA VAL A 238 -0.96 -0.16 -14.66
C VAL A 238 -1.42 0.57 -15.92
N ASN A 239 -0.98 0.07 -17.07
CA ASN A 239 -1.14 0.75 -18.36
C ASN A 239 -0.62 2.20 -18.37
N PHE A 240 0.33 2.55 -17.48
CA PHE A 240 0.96 3.87 -17.50
C PHE A 240 1.86 4.05 -18.73
N PHE A 241 2.65 3.02 -19.02
CA PHE A 241 3.54 2.96 -20.17
C PHE A 241 2.89 2.17 -21.32
N ASP A 242 3.24 2.50 -22.57
CA ASP A 242 2.77 1.76 -23.76
C ASP A 242 3.24 0.30 -23.82
N ARG A 243 4.32 -0.03 -23.10
CA ARG A 243 4.95 -1.35 -23.00
C ARG A 243 5.87 -1.39 -21.77
N ASN A 244 6.52 -2.53 -21.52
CA ASN A 244 7.49 -2.67 -20.43
C ASN A 244 8.53 -1.52 -20.46
N PRO A 245 8.60 -0.68 -19.41
CA PRO A 245 9.48 0.51 -19.38
C PRO A 245 10.98 0.15 -19.32
N ILE A 246 11.35 -1.05 -18.85
CA ILE A 246 12.76 -1.45 -18.72
C ILE A 246 13.28 -2.27 -19.91
N LEU A 247 12.50 -2.42 -20.99
CA LEU A 247 12.89 -3.22 -22.16
C LEU A 247 14.20 -2.75 -22.83
N ARG A 248 14.58 -1.49 -22.64
CA ARG A 248 15.80 -0.89 -23.22
C ARG A 248 16.87 -0.53 -22.19
N VAL A 249 16.71 -1.01 -20.96
CA VAL A 249 17.72 -0.80 -19.91
C VAL A 249 18.84 -1.82 -20.14
N PRO A 250 20.10 -1.38 -20.31
CA PRO A 250 21.22 -2.30 -20.41
C PRO A 250 21.39 -3.07 -19.10
N PRO A 251 22.00 -4.26 -19.12
CA PRO A 251 22.35 -4.97 -17.89
C PRO A 251 23.30 -4.13 -17.02
N ASN A 252 23.28 -4.39 -15.71
CA ASN A 252 24.18 -3.69 -14.77
C ASN A 252 25.61 -4.21 -14.89
N PHE A 253 25.79 -5.50 -15.23
CA PHE A 253 27.08 -6.12 -15.47
C PHE A 253 27.09 -6.88 -16.81
N GLU A 254 28.25 -6.99 -17.45
CA GLU A 254 28.39 -7.69 -18.74
C GLU A 254 27.98 -9.17 -18.66
N ASP A 255 28.21 -9.82 -17.51
CA ASP A 255 27.90 -11.23 -17.24
C ASP A 255 26.41 -11.51 -16.93
N ASP A 256 25.57 -10.47 -16.81
CA ASP A 256 24.12 -10.64 -16.62
C ASP A 256 23.40 -11.04 -17.94
N LEU A 257 24.12 -11.01 -19.06
CA LEU A 257 23.60 -11.48 -20.34
C LEU A 257 23.61 -13.01 -20.36
N PRO A 258 22.50 -13.66 -20.76
CA PRO A 258 22.51 -15.10 -21.01
C PRO A 258 23.64 -15.43 -22.00
N GLU A 259 24.50 -16.41 -21.68
CA GLU A 259 25.66 -16.78 -22.51
C GLU A 259 25.31 -17.10 -23.99
N ASP A 260 24.03 -17.33 -24.31
CA ASP A 260 23.53 -17.67 -25.64
C ASP A 260 22.58 -16.62 -26.26
N VAL A 261 22.82 -15.31 -26.10
CA VAL A 261 22.15 -14.28 -26.94
C VAL A 261 22.75 -14.16 -28.34
N SER A 262 23.83 -14.90 -28.63
CA SER A 262 24.49 -14.92 -29.95
C SER A 262 23.57 -15.38 -31.11
N LYS A 263 22.39 -15.94 -30.80
CA LYS A 263 21.37 -16.36 -31.78
C LYS A 263 20.16 -15.43 -31.91
N VAL A 264 20.02 -14.40 -31.06
CA VAL A 264 18.95 -13.40 -31.22
C VAL A 264 19.53 -12.14 -31.85
N ARG A 265 19.57 -12.11 -33.19
CA ARG A 265 19.86 -10.89 -33.95
C ARG A 265 18.80 -9.83 -33.64
N PHE A 266 19.04 -8.99 -32.64
CA PHE A 266 18.47 -7.65 -32.64
C PHE A 266 19.18 -6.87 -33.75
N MET A 267 18.46 -6.54 -34.83
CA MET A 267 18.96 -5.63 -35.86
C MET A 267 19.10 -4.23 -35.26
N HIS A 268 20.21 -3.97 -34.58
CA HIS A 268 20.73 -2.62 -34.46
C HIS A 268 21.60 -2.33 -35.67
N ARG A 269 21.12 -1.44 -36.56
CA ARG A 269 22.01 -0.70 -37.47
C ARG A 269 22.93 0.15 -36.59
N GLN A 270 24.12 -0.36 -36.30
CA GLN A 270 25.23 0.44 -35.83
C GLN A 270 25.70 1.32 -36.99
N VAL A 271 25.63 2.63 -36.82
CA VAL A 271 26.46 3.58 -37.54
C VAL A 271 27.78 3.65 -36.76
N PRO A 272 28.96 3.44 -37.37
CA PRO A 272 30.20 3.43 -36.63
C PRO A 272 30.60 4.87 -36.28
N LEU A 273 30.81 5.12 -34.99
CA LEU A 273 31.56 6.28 -34.50
C LEU A 273 32.97 5.80 -34.16
N ASN A 274 33.93 6.24 -34.96
CA ASN A 274 35.35 6.22 -34.60
C ASN A 274 35.61 7.23 -33.49
N GLY A 275 36.34 6.85 -32.45
CA GLY A 275 37.03 7.80 -31.58
C GLY A 275 37.09 7.39 -30.11
N ASN A 276 38.29 7.03 -29.68
CA ASN A 276 38.69 6.85 -28.28
C ASN A 276 38.37 8.09 -27.42
N ALA A 277 37.94 7.88 -26.17
CA ALA A 277 38.45 8.59 -25.00
C ALA A 277 37.86 8.02 -23.69
N GLU A 278 38.77 7.59 -22.81
CA GLU A 278 38.52 7.37 -21.39
C GLU A 278 38.08 8.66 -20.67
N GLY A 279 37.29 8.54 -19.60
CA GLY A 279 37.04 9.66 -18.70
C GLY A 279 35.97 9.36 -17.64
N PHE A 280 36.40 9.01 -16.43
CA PHE A 280 35.56 9.04 -15.23
C PHE A 280 35.13 10.47 -14.90
N TYR A 281 33.83 10.71 -14.70
CA TYR A 281 33.34 11.89 -13.98
C TYR A 281 32.14 11.55 -13.07
N LYS A 282 32.30 11.89 -11.79
CA LYS A 282 31.24 12.02 -10.77
C LYS A 282 30.75 13.48 -10.79
N ILE A 283 29.45 13.74 -10.96
CA ILE A 283 28.79 15.05 -10.68
C ILE A 283 27.32 14.80 -10.22
N PRO A 284 26.75 15.60 -9.28
CA PRO A 284 25.62 15.25 -8.41
C PRO A 284 24.22 15.57 -8.97
N LEU A 285 23.18 14.99 -8.36
CA LEU A 285 21.77 15.21 -8.70
C LEU A 285 21.27 16.60 -8.27
N GLU A 286 20.89 17.43 -9.24
CA GLU A 286 19.86 18.45 -9.11
C GLU A 286 18.67 18.14 -10.04
N ARG A 287 17.47 18.48 -9.54
CA ARG A 287 16.13 18.56 -10.13
C ARG A 287 15.96 18.27 -11.64
N PHE A 288 15.00 17.39 -11.95
CA PHE A 288 14.36 17.32 -13.26
C PHE A 288 12.86 17.63 -13.17
N VAL A 289 12.47 18.75 -13.80
CA VAL A 289 11.15 19.01 -14.36
C VAL A 289 11.16 18.44 -15.78
N LYS A 290 10.07 17.81 -16.23
CA LYS A 290 9.96 17.17 -17.54
C LYS A 290 9.19 18.06 -18.52
N ASP A 291 9.77 18.27 -19.70
CA ASP A 291 9.03 18.52 -20.94
C ASP A 291 8.43 17.20 -21.49
#